data_AF-A0A5D4MC48-F1
#
_entry.id   AF-A0A5D4MC48-F1
#
_cell.length_a   1.000
_cell.length_b   1.000
_cell.length_c   1.000
_cell.angle_alpha   90.00
_cell.angle_beta   90.00
_cell.angle_gamma   90.00
#
_symmetry.space_group_name_H-M   'P 1'
#
loop_
_entity.id
_entity.type
_entity.pdbx_description
1 polymer ?
#
loop_
_entity_poly.entity_id
_entity_poly.type
_entity_poly.pdbx_seq_one_letter_code
_entity_poly.pdbx_strand_id
1 'polypeptide(L)'
;MKKLTDFSPFQWIAAETEPVDFDNWNGSRVLNFIPNRFSHYCKIMHPFYRNLKVLDEKLLWSECVPGEDIEVETGERIWFKDLALKYNLQYTKEISSHSIVHLHGGSGPQYLLFPHEGTMDKETLEEIIPLIKSFTPDSCYFQYSLLATTYYNEPHGNGYLYYGDLDGVLNLYESREHVGSPSYWWNENRDWCLYTDHDLDFSLFGGSKRMLNTLKASDFLEVIEVDRDTRVDYKADVINHPFLKKKGRP
;
A
#
# COMPACT_ATOMS: atom_id res chain seq x y z
N MET A 1 22.98 -0.63 -4.37
CA MET A 1 22.03 0.11 -5.22
C MET A 1 22.72 1.31 -5.85
N LYS A 2 22.51 1.54 -7.14
CA LYS A 2 22.99 2.72 -7.86
C LYS A 2 21.84 3.73 -7.99
N LYS A 3 22.03 4.96 -7.49
CA LYS A 3 21.10 6.08 -7.72
C LYS A 3 21.24 6.56 -9.17
N LEU A 4 20.13 6.75 -9.86
CA LEU A 4 20.05 7.19 -11.25
C LEU A 4 19.56 8.63 -11.32
N THR A 5 20.12 9.39 -12.26
CA THR A 5 19.68 10.76 -12.60
C THR A 5 18.76 10.77 -13.82
N ASP A 6 18.84 9.74 -14.67
CA ASP A 6 17.94 9.56 -15.81
C ASP A 6 16.70 8.75 -15.38
N PHE A 7 15.53 9.35 -15.55
CA PHE A 7 14.22 8.77 -15.25
C PHE A 7 13.55 8.11 -16.46
N SER A 8 14.22 8.02 -17.61
CA SER A 8 13.71 7.28 -18.77
C SER A 8 13.22 5.85 -18.44
N PRO A 9 13.82 5.09 -17.50
CA PRO A 9 13.32 3.76 -17.13
C PRO A 9 11.96 3.76 -16.40
N PHE A 10 11.50 4.91 -15.90
CA PHE A 10 10.22 5.06 -15.20
C PHE A 10 9.08 5.47 -16.15
N GLN A 11 9.40 6.07 -17.31
CA GLN A 11 8.41 6.69 -18.20
C GLN A 11 7.32 5.72 -18.70
N TRP A 12 7.63 4.43 -18.84
CA TRP A 12 6.67 3.43 -19.29
C TRP A 12 5.52 3.22 -18.29
N ILE A 13 5.75 3.45 -16.99
CA ILE A 13 4.69 3.35 -15.98
C ILE A 13 3.63 4.40 -16.26
N ALA A 14 4.04 5.67 -16.39
CA ALA A 14 3.13 6.78 -16.71
C ALA A 14 2.43 6.63 -18.06
N ALA A 15 3.06 5.96 -19.03
CA ALA A 15 2.47 5.72 -20.34
C ALA A 15 1.39 4.62 -20.33
N GLU A 16 1.37 3.76 -19.31
CA GLU A 16 0.51 2.58 -19.23
C GLU A 16 -0.45 2.59 -18.03
N THR A 17 -0.34 3.58 -17.15
CA THR A 17 -1.35 3.93 -16.15
C THR A 17 -2.28 5.02 -16.68
N GLU A 18 -3.46 5.11 -16.08
CA GLU A 18 -4.42 6.16 -16.41
C GLU A 18 -4.29 7.30 -15.38
N PRO A 19 -4.04 8.55 -15.81
CA PRO A 19 -3.92 9.65 -14.86
C PRO A 19 -5.23 9.86 -14.10
N VAL A 20 -5.11 10.23 -12.83
CA VAL A 20 -6.28 10.61 -12.02
C VAL A 20 -6.76 11.99 -12.49
N ASP A 21 -8.01 12.08 -12.94
CA ASP A 21 -8.69 13.36 -13.16
C ASP A 21 -9.10 13.92 -11.79
N PHE A 22 -8.31 14.86 -11.27
CA PHE A 22 -8.59 15.51 -10.00
C PHE A 22 -9.73 16.53 -10.08
N ASP A 23 -10.00 17.10 -11.26
CA ASP A 23 -11.08 18.07 -11.46
C ASP A 23 -12.45 17.40 -11.44
N ASN A 24 -12.55 16.19 -12.00
CA ASN A 24 -13.76 15.37 -12.02
C ASN A 24 -13.59 14.05 -11.26
N TRP A 25 -12.86 14.09 -10.15
CA TRP A 25 -12.47 12.88 -9.42
C TRP A 25 -13.68 12.04 -8.99
N ASN A 26 -13.74 10.81 -9.49
CA ASN A 26 -14.81 9.85 -9.21
C ASN A 26 -14.34 8.60 -8.44
N GLY A 27 -13.13 8.68 -7.87
CA GLY A 27 -12.45 7.59 -7.18
C GLY A 27 -11.18 7.16 -7.91
N SER A 28 -10.23 6.67 -7.14
CA SER A 28 -8.98 6.11 -7.64
C SER A 28 -9.13 4.60 -7.79
N ARG A 29 -8.54 4.03 -8.82
CA ARG A 29 -8.62 2.62 -9.20
C ARG A 29 -7.23 2.04 -9.39
N VAL A 30 -7.12 0.71 -9.42
CA VAL A 30 -5.86 0.01 -9.69
C VAL A 30 -5.21 0.49 -11.00
N LEU A 31 -5.99 0.75 -12.05
CA LEU A 31 -5.52 1.30 -13.32
C LEU A 31 -4.80 2.65 -13.24
N ASN A 32 -5.01 3.41 -12.16
CA ASN A 32 -4.33 4.69 -11.96
C ASN A 32 -2.88 4.52 -11.52
N PHE A 33 -2.53 3.34 -11.04
CA PHE A 33 -1.28 3.08 -10.33
C PHE A 33 -0.48 1.92 -10.93
N ILE A 34 -1.15 0.87 -11.41
CA ILE A 34 -0.44 -0.28 -12.01
C ILE A 34 -0.63 -0.30 -13.55
N PRO A 35 0.47 -0.40 -14.32
CA PRO A 35 0.44 -0.48 -15.78
C PRO A 35 -0.50 -1.54 -16.40
N ASN A 36 -1.10 -1.19 -17.54
CA ASN A 36 -2.00 -2.04 -18.33
C ASN A 36 -1.25 -3.04 -19.24
N ARG A 37 -0.38 -3.86 -18.66
CA ARG A 37 0.31 -4.96 -19.36
C ARG A 37 0.22 -6.30 -18.65
N PHE A 38 -0.19 -6.28 -17.39
CA PHE A 38 -0.21 -7.47 -16.56
C PHE A 38 -1.52 -8.22 -16.72
N SER A 39 -1.43 -9.53 -16.62
CA SER A 39 -2.62 -10.39 -16.73
C SER A 39 -3.46 -10.42 -15.45
N HIS A 40 -2.84 -10.18 -14.29
CA HIS A 40 -3.47 -10.31 -12.98
C HIS A 40 -2.93 -9.24 -12.01
N TYR A 41 -3.78 -8.83 -11.08
CA TYR A 41 -3.50 -7.76 -10.11
C TYR A 41 -3.93 -8.19 -8.70
N CYS A 42 -3.22 -7.75 -7.68
CA CYS A 42 -3.64 -7.90 -6.29
C CYS A 42 -3.30 -6.67 -5.43
N LYS A 43 -3.99 -6.58 -4.29
CA LYS A 43 -3.52 -5.87 -3.10
C LYS A 43 -2.73 -6.83 -2.23
N ILE A 44 -1.63 -6.35 -1.67
CA ILE A 44 -0.87 -6.96 -0.58
C ILE A 44 -1.15 -6.08 0.63
N MET A 45 -1.96 -6.59 1.55
CA MET A 45 -2.49 -5.80 2.66
C MET A 45 -1.40 -5.56 3.71
N HIS A 46 -1.24 -4.32 4.17
CA HIS A 46 -0.36 -4.04 5.30
C HIS A 46 -1.12 -4.38 6.59
N PRO A 47 -0.50 -5.04 7.56
CA PRO A 47 -1.21 -5.52 8.74
C PRO A 47 -1.58 -4.41 9.72
N PHE A 48 -2.63 -4.65 10.50
CA PHE A 48 -2.82 -3.98 11.78
C PHE A 48 -2.01 -4.67 12.87
N TYR A 49 -1.81 -3.97 13.97
CA TYR A 49 -1.29 -4.57 15.20
C TYR A 49 -2.19 -4.23 16.38
N ARG A 50 -2.25 -5.13 17.37
CA ARG A 50 -2.92 -4.85 18.64
C ARG A 50 -2.14 -3.79 19.42
N ASN A 51 -2.82 -2.79 19.96
CA ASN A 51 -2.29 -1.97 21.02
C ASN A 51 -2.58 -2.64 22.38
N LEU A 52 -1.55 -3.14 23.06
CA LEU A 52 -1.68 -3.82 24.34
C LEU A 52 -2.02 -2.86 25.50
N LYS A 53 -1.82 -1.54 25.32
CA LYS A 53 -2.19 -0.53 26.32
C LYS A 53 -3.69 -0.25 26.38
N VAL A 54 -4.43 -0.60 25.33
CA VAL A 54 -5.87 -0.32 25.25
C VAL A 54 -6.64 -1.60 25.57
N LEU A 55 -7.28 -1.63 26.74
CA LEU A 55 -8.12 -2.76 27.15
C LEU A 55 -9.58 -2.60 26.70
N ASP A 56 -10.08 -1.36 26.66
CA ASP A 56 -11.43 -1.08 26.17
C ASP A 56 -11.40 -0.85 24.65
N GLU A 57 -11.87 -1.85 23.91
CA GLU A 57 -11.91 -1.79 22.45
C GLU A 57 -12.91 -0.79 21.88
N LYS A 58 -13.77 -0.19 22.71
CA LYS A 58 -14.74 0.81 22.28
C LYS A 58 -14.14 2.21 22.18
N LEU A 59 -12.98 2.44 22.79
CA LEU A 59 -12.29 3.72 22.72
C LEU A 59 -11.82 3.99 21.29
N LEU A 60 -12.11 5.19 20.79
CA LEU A 60 -11.73 5.66 19.45
C LEU A 60 -10.57 6.64 19.51
N TRP A 61 -9.73 6.66 18.48
CA TRP A 61 -8.60 7.61 18.38
C TRP A 61 -9.06 9.07 18.44
N SER A 62 -10.30 9.38 18.05
CA SER A 62 -10.91 10.71 18.17
C SER A 62 -11.18 11.14 19.61
N GLU A 63 -11.16 10.21 20.57
CA GLU A 63 -11.37 10.47 21.99
C GLU A 63 -10.04 10.74 22.74
N CYS A 64 -8.90 10.64 22.05
CA CYS A 64 -7.60 11.02 22.61
C CYS A 64 -7.53 12.53 22.83
N VAL A 65 -6.91 12.94 23.95
CA VAL A 65 -6.65 14.36 24.24
C VAL A 65 -5.43 14.81 23.42
N PRO A 66 -5.56 15.83 22.56
CA PRO A 66 -4.42 16.33 21.79
C PRO A 66 -3.29 16.82 22.70
N GLY A 67 -2.06 16.34 22.45
CA GLY A 67 -0.86 16.75 23.17
C GLY A 67 -0.54 15.92 24.42
N GLU A 68 -1.37 14.93 24.76
CA GLU A 68 -0.97 13.89 25.71
C GLU A 68 -0.16 12.81 25.00
N ASP A 69 0.93 12.37 25.63
CA ASP A 69 1.72 11.24 25.15
C ASP A 69 0.88 9.97 25.26
N ILE A 70 0.57 9.36 24.12
CA ILE A 70 -0.15 8.10 24.09
C ILE A 70 0.87 6.98 24.17
N GLU A 71 0.85 6.22 25.27
CA GLU A 71 1.63 5.00 25.36
C GLU A 71 1.07 3.97 24.38
N VAL A 72 1.95 3.48 23.50
CA VAL A 72 1.64 2.41 22.56
C VAL A 72 2.54 1.22 22.86
N GLU A 73 1.94 0.04 22.90
CA GLU A 73 2.68 -1.22 23.01
C GLU A 73 2.16 -2.18 21.94
N THR A 74 2.99 -2.44 20.93
CA THR A 74 2.65 -3.30 19.81
C THR A 74 2.55 -4.76 20.24
N GLY A 75 1.38 -5.36 20.02
CA GLY A 75 1.09 -6.76 20.28
C GLY A 75 1.02 -7.58 19.00
N GLU A 76 0.08 -8.53 18.97
CA GLU A 76 -0.10 -9.43 17.86
C GLU A 76 -0.54 -8.71 16.57
N ARG A 77 -0.14 -9.30 15.44
CA ARG A 77 -0.61 -8.91 14.12
C ARG A 77 -2.09 -9.27 13.96
N ILE A 78 -2.84 -8.38 13.30
CA ILE A 78 -4.25 -8.58 12.99
C ILE A 78 -4.48 -8.35 11.49
N TRP A 79 -5.13 -9.31 10.83
CA TRP A 79 -5.45 -9.25 9.40
C TRP A 79 -6.82 -8.65 9.12
N PHE A 80 -7.00 -8.11 7.91
CA PHE A 80 -8.27 -7.55 7.45
C PHE A 80 -9.39 -8.59 7.45
N LYS A 81 -9.11 -9.83 7.04
CA LYS A 81 -10.09 -10.94 7.08
C LYS A 81 -10.60 -11.21 8.50
N ASP A 82 -9.73 -11.08 9.51
CA ASP A 82 -10.08 -11.32 10.91
C ASP A 82 -10.91 -10.17 11.46
N LEU A 83 -10.57 -8.93 11.10
CA LEU A 83 -11.38 -7.76 11.41
C LEU A 83 -12.73 -7.78 10.70
N ALA A 84 -12.78 -8.19 9.43
CA ALA A 84 -14.01 -8.32 8.68
C ALA A 84 -14.95 -9.33 9.37
N LEU A 85 -14.41 -10.47 9.79
CA LEU A 85 -15.15 -11.45 10.58
C LEU A 85 -15.63 -10.87 11.92
N LYS A 86 -14.73 -10.24 12.69
CA LYS A 86 -15.02 -9.65 14.00
C LYS A 86 -16.13 -8.61 13.93
N TYR A 87 -16.10 -7.74 12.92
CA TYR A 87 -17.03 -6.64 12.75
C TYR A 87 -18.23 -6.97 11.85
N ASN A 88 -18.35 -8.23 11.41
CA ASN A 88 -19.40 -8.65 10.49
C ASN A 88 -19.46 -7.80 9.20
N LEU A 89 -18.28 -7.48 8.65
CA LEU A 89 -18.09 -6.85 7.35
C LEU A 89 -17.91 -7.92 6.27
N GLN A 90 -18.30 -7.60 5.04
CA GLN A 90 -17.94 -8.42 3.89
C GLN A 90 -16.45 -8.22 3.58
N TYR A 91 -15.73 -9.31 3.38
CA TYR A 91 -14.33 -9.28 2.94
C TYR A 91 -14.29 -9.07 1.41
N THR A 92 -14.38 -7.80 1.00
CA THR A 92 -14.46 -7.37 -0.40
C THR A 92 -13.08 -7.06 -0.97
N LYS A 93 -12.97 -6.93 -2.29
CA LYS A 93 -11.74 -6.48 -2.93
C LYS A 93 -11.45 -4.98 -2.71
N GLU A 94 -12.47 -4.21 -2.34
CA GLU A 94 -12.39 -2.80 -2.00
C GLU A 94 -12.05 -2.53 -0.52
N ILE A 95 -12.02 -3.56 0.34
CA ILE A 95 -11.71 -3.40 1.76
C ILE A 95 -10.35 -2.72 1.97
N SER A 96 -10.30 -1.84 2.98
CA SER A 96 -9.11 -1.17 3.49
C SER A 96 -9.36 -0.72 4.93
N SER A 97 -8.40 -0.06 5.58
CA SER A 97 -8.56 0.38 6.97
C SER A 97 -9.65 1.43 7.10
N HIS A 98 -9.95 2.15 6.03
CA HIS A 98 -11.11 3.02 5.94
C HIS A 98 -12.43 2.27 6.13
N SER A 99 -12.52 0.98 5.76
CA SER A 99 -13.70 0.17 6.07
C SER A 99 -13.93 0.04 7.59
N ILE A 100 -12.87 0.01 8.38
CA ILE A 100 -12.95 0.00 9.85
C ILE A 100 -13.26 1.41 10.37
N VAL A 101 -12.56 2.43 9.87
CA VAL A 101 -12.80 3.84 10.28
C VAL A 101 -14.25 4.28 10.02
N HIS A 102 -14.80 3.93 8.86
CA HIS A 102 -16.17 4.27 8.47
C HIS A 102 -17.21 3.57 9.35
N LEU A 103 -16.95 2.32 9.76
CA LEU A 103 -17.82 1.59 10.69
C LEU A 103 -17.97 2.34 12.02
N HIS A 104 -16.90 3.00 12.46
CA HIS A 104 -16.83 3.74 13.72
C HIS A 104 -17.08 5.26 13.55
N GLY A 105 -17.72 5.68 12.46
CA GLY A 105 -18.16 7.07 12.28
C GLY A 105 -17.05 8.05 11.95
N GLY A 106 -15.92 7.58 11.39
CA GLY A 106 -14.82 8.43 10.94
C GLY A 106 -13.58 8.41 11.83
N SER A 107 -13.53 7.55 12.85
CA SER A 107 -12.34 7.31 13.67
C SER A 107 -12.09 5.84 13.87
N GLY A 108 -10.83 5.42 13.94
CA GLY A 108 -10.47 4.04 14.24
C GLY A 108 -10.54 3.73 15.74
N PRO A 109 -10.77 2.46 16.13
CA PRO A 109 -10.66 2.05 17.52
C PRO A 109 -9.19 2.02 17.98
N GLN A 110 -8.91 2.53 19.18
CA GLN A 110 -7.55 2.71 19.71
C GLN A 110 -6.79 1.40 19.95
N TYR A 111 -7.52 0.30 20.11
CA TYR A 111 -6.90 -1.01 20.26
C TYR A 111 -6.21 -1.49 18.97
N LEU A 112 -6.49 -0.84 17.84
CA LEU A 112 -5.82 -1.10 16.57
C LEU A 112 -4.77 -0.03 16.32
N LEU A 113 -3.54 -0.48 16.16
CA LEU A 113 -2.48 0.24 15.48
C LEU A 113 -2.68 0.02 13.98
N PHE A 114 -2.99 1.11 13.28
CA PHE A 114 -3.32 1.08 11.86
C PHE A 114 -2.08 0.73 11.02
N PRO A 115 -2.27 0.10 9.84
CA PRO A 115 -1.15 -0.17 8.96
C PRO A 115 -0.51 1.14 8.51
N HIS A 116 0.78 1.08 8.20
CA HIS A 116 1.46 2.23 7.64
C HIS A 116 0.95 2.52 6.22
N GLU A 117 0.59 3.78 5.98
CA GLU A 117 0.34 4.33 4.65
C GLU A 117 1.69 4.74 4.02
N GLY A 118 1.82 4.64 2.69
CA GLY A 118 3.04 5.07 1.98
C GLY A 118 4.25 4.14 2.10
N THR A 119 4.21 3.14 2.97
CA THR A 119 5.30 2.18 3.16
C THR A 119 4.78 0.82 3.64
N MET A 120 5.47 -0.25 3.28
CA MET A 120 5.34 -1.55 3.94
C MET A 120 6.06 -1.53 5.30
N ASP A 121 5.57 -2.29 6.29
CA ASP A 121 6.35 -2.59 7.49
C ASP A 121 7.53 -3.51 7.16
N LYS A 122 8.54 -3.52 8.03
CA LYS A 122 9.80 -4.22 7.78
C LYS A 122 9.59 -5.73 7.64
N GLU A 123 8.70 -6.31 8.45
CA GLU A 123 8.45 -7.74 8.42
C GLU A 123 7.69 -8.16 7.14
N THR A 124 6.74 -7.36 6.66
CA THR A 124 6.13 -7.54 5.32
C THR A 124 7.17 -7.41 4.20
N LEU A 125 8.09 -6.45 4.32
CA LEU A 125 9.17 -6.24 3.36
C LEU A 125 10.14 -7.44 3.30
N GLU A 126 10.51 -7.97 4.45
CA GLU A 126 11.40 -9.13 4.56
C GLU A 126 10.75 -10.40 3.98
N GLU A 127 9.44 -10.56 4.11
CA GLU A 127 8.69 -11.68 3.51
C GLU A 127 8.55 -11.55 1.99
N ILE A 128 8.28 -10.34 1.47
CA ILE A 128 7.97 -10.17 0.04
C ILE A 128 9.21 -10.32 -0.83
N ILE A 129 10.39 -9.91 -0.35
CA ILE A 129 11.65 -9.96 -1.10
C ILE A 129 11.96 -11.37 -1.64
N PRO A 130 12.03 -12.44 -0.83
CA PRO A 130 12.32 -13.78 -1.35
C PRO A 130 11.25 -14.30 -2.31
N LEU A 131 9.97 -13.96 -2.10
CA LEU A 131 8.87 -14.34 -2.99
C LEU A 131 9.04 -13.70 -4.37
N ILE A 132 9.28 -12.39 -4.43
CA ILE A 132 9.50 -11.67 -5.69
C ILE A 132 10.79 -12.14 -6.37
N LYS A 133 11.85 -12.39 -5.59
CA LYS A 133 13.13 -12.87 -6.10
C LYS A 133 13.00 -14.22 -6.80
N SER A 134 12.10 -15.09 -6.36
CA SER A 134 11.86 -16.42 -6.96
C SER A 134 11.49 -16.38 -8.44
N PHE A 135 10.98 -15.25 -8.93
CA PHE A 135 10.61 -15.03 -10.32
C PHE A 135 11.28 -13.79 -10.94
N THR A 136 12.34 -13.28 -10.31
CA THR A 136 13.06 -12.08 -10.76
C THR A 136 14.55 -12.40 -10.87
N PRO A 137 15.02 -12.90 -12.02
CA PRO A 137 16.43 -13.24 -12.22
C PRO A 137 17.32 -12.01 -12.43
N ASP A 138 16.74 -10.90 -12.88
CA ASP A 138 17.45 -9.69 -13.28
C ASP A 138 17.41 -8.61 -12.19
N SER A 139 18.21 -7.57 -12.37
CA SER A 139 18.15 -6.39 -11.51
C SER A 139 16.80 -5.67 -11.63
N CYS A 140 16.53 -4.82 -10.65
CA CYS A 140 15.28 -4.09 -10.51
C CYS A 140 15.54 -2.59 -10.42
N TYR A 141 14.47 -1.85 -10.67
CA TYR A 141 14.38 -0.43 -10.42
C TYR A 141 13.49 -0.17 -9.22
N PHE A 142 13.84 0.86 -8.46
CA PHE A 142 13.13 1.27 -7.25
C PHE A 142 12.98 2.78 -7.25
N GLN A 143 11.75 3.26 -7.36
CA GLN A 143 11.45 4.68 -7.39
C GLN A 143 10.79 5.09 -6.08
N TYR A 144 11.29 6.16 -5.49
CA TYR A 144 10.67 6.86 -4.38
C TYR A 144 10.00 8.12 -4.91
N SER A 145 8.70 8.25 -4.69
CA SER A 145 7.96 9.48 -4.99
C SER A 145 8.46 10.65 -4.14
N LEU A 146 8.19 11.87 -4.60
CA LEU A 146 8.60 13.10 -3.92
C LEU A 146 8.14 13.14 -2.44
N LEU A 147 6.92 12.68 -2.18
CA LEU A 147 6.34 12.63 -0.83
C LEU A 147 7.07 11.65 0.10
N ALA A 148 7.79 10.67 -0.44
CA ALA A 148 8.59 9.74 0.34
C ALA A 148 10.01 10.24 0.64
N THR A 149 10.40 11.41 0.12
CA THR A 149 11.77 11.94 0.31
C THR A 149 11.87 12.83 1.55
N THR A 150 12.91 12.64 2.37
CA THR A 150 13.12 13.43 3.60
C THR A 150 13.70 14.82 3.29
N TYR A 151 14.61 14.86 2.32
CA TYR A 151 15.24 16.07 1.81
C TYR A 151 15.35 15.94 0.30
N TYR A 152 14.81 16.91 -0.43
CA TYR A 152 14.76 16.87 -1.89
C TYR A 152 15.23 18.18 -2.50
N ASN A 153 16.33 18.12 -3.25
CA ASN A 153 16.95 19.26 -3.93
C ASN A 153 17.14 19.02 -5.43
N GLU A 154 16.54 17.97 -5.99
CA GLU A 154 16.71 17.64 -7.41
C GLU A 154 15.77 18.46 -8.31
N PRO A 155 16.26 19.05 -9.40
CA PRO A 155 15.51 20.02 -10.20
C PRO A 155 14.34 19.41 -10.99
N HIS A 156 14.30 18.09 -11.16
CA HIS A 156 13.33 17.41 -12.03
C HIS A 156 12.02 17.02 -11.33
N GLY A 157 11.91 17.17 -10.00
CA GLY A 157 10.66 16.90 -9.26
C GLY A 157 10.13 15.45 -9.25
N ASN A 158 10.90 14.45 -9.68
CA ASN A 158 10.44 13.05 -9.84
C ASN A 158 10.78 12.13 -8.65
N GLY A 159 11.33 12.68 -7.57
CA GLY A 159 11.81 11.89 -6.43
C GLY A 159 13.15 11.21 -6.73
N TYR A 160 13.38 10.01 -6.18
CA TYR A 160 14.63 9.27 -6.39
C TYR A 160 14.40 7.98 -7.16
N LEU A 161 15.35 7.62 -8.01
CA LEU A 161 15.36 6.36 -8.75
C LEU A 161 16.64 5.58 -8.44
N TYR A 162 16.51 4.32 -8.07
CA TYR A 162 17.62 3.41 -7.81
C TYR A 162 17.54 2.20 -8.72
N TYR A 163 18.68 1.59 -8.99
CA TYR A 163 18.82 0.37 -9.76
C TYR A 163 19.78 -0.62 -9.08
N GLY A 164 19.42 -1.89 -9.08
CA GLY A 164 20.23 -2.98 -8.51
C GLY A 164 19.39 -4.17 -8.08
N ASP A 165 19.95 -5.02 -7.23
CA ASP A 165 19.31 -6.28 -6.84
C ASP A 165 18.24 -6.09 -5.75
N LEU A 166 17.25 -6.98 -5.72
CA LEU A 166 16.15 -6.98 -4.73
C LEU A 166 16.63 -7.02 -3.28
N ASP A 167 17.73 -7.71 -3.00
CA ASP A 167 18.31 -7.76 -1.63
C ASP A 167 18.76 -6.37 -1.14
N GLY A 168 19.01 -5.43 -2.07
CA GLY A 168 19.40 -4.07 -1.75
C GLY A 168 18.27 -3.21 -1.18
N VAL A 169 17.02 -3.66 -1.25
CA VAL A 169 15.84 -2.90 -0.81
C VAL A 169 15.86 -2.63 0.70
N LEU A 170 16.32 -3.58 1.52
CA LEU A 170 16.40 -3.36 2.98
C LEU A 170 17.33 -2.19 3.32
N ASN A 171 18.43 -2.04 2.58
CA ASN A 171 19.33 -0.89 2.75
C ASN A 171 18.68 0.43 2.32
N LEU A 172 17.79 0.40 1.31
CA LEU A 172 16.98 1.55 0.95
C LEU A 172 15.99 1.87 2.08
N TYR A 173 15.28 0.87 2.60
CA TYR A 173 14.33 1.04 3.70
C TYR A 173 14.95 1.75 4.93
N GLU A 174 16.21 1.47 5.24
CA GLU A 174 16.96 2.05 6.36
C GLU A 174 17.68 3.38 6.04
N SER A 175 17.59 3.84 4.78
CA SER A 175 18.19 5.10 4.34
C SER A 175 17.55 6.31 5.04
N ARG A 176 18.33 7.38 5.21
CA ARG A 176 17.82 8.67 5.71
C ARG A 176 17.35 9.61 4.60
N GLU A 177 17.61 9.28 3.34
CA GLU A 177 17.22 10.12 2.19
C GLU A 177 15.70 10.09 1.94
N HIS A 178 15.03 9.03 2.40
CA HIS A 178 13.62 8.75 2.16
C HIS A 178 13.04 7.94 3.31
N VAL A 179 11.71 7.87 3.36
CA VAL A 179 10.96 7.17 4.39
C VAL A 179 10.52 5.81 3.85
N GLY A 180 10.88 4.74 4.56
CA GLY A 180 10.32 3.41 4.35
C GLY A 180 10.67 2.78 2.99
N SER A 181 9.76 1.93 2.49
CA SER A 181 9.94 1.17 1.25
C SER A 181 9.80 2.05 -0.01
N PRO A 182 10.42 1.68 -1.15
CA PRO A 182 10.22 2.41 -2.40
C PRO A 182 8.75 2.44 -2.82
N SER A 183 8.33 3.51 -3.52
CA SER A 183 6.97 3.66 -4.04
C SER A 183 6.71 2.73 -5.22
N TYR A 184 7.58 2.68 -6.23
CA TYR A 184 7.47 1.75 -7.36
C TYR A 184 8.66 0.81 -7.47
N TRP A 185 8.37 -0.43 -7.81
CA TRP A 185 9.36 -1.49 -8.00
C TRP A 185 9.03 -2.26 -9.28
N TRP A 186 10.04 -2.57 -10.10
CA TRP A 186 9.87 -3.42 -11.27
C TRP A 186 11.20 -4.02 -11.72
N ASN A 187 11.16 -5.17 -12.39
CA ASN A 187 12.34 -5.77 -13.02
C ASN A 187 12.60 -5.16 -14.41
N GLU A 188 13.81 -5.38 -14.95
CA GLU A 188 14.19 -4.85 -16.28
C GLU A 188 13.24 -5.25 -17.41
N ASN A 189 12.75 -6.49 -17.39
CA ASN A 189 11.81 -7.01 -18.39
C ASN A 189 10.38 -6.46 -18.22
N ARG A 190 10.10 -5.78 -17.10
CA ARG A 190 8.78 -5.22 -16.75
C ARG A 190 7.68 -6.30 -16.74
N ASP A 191 8.03 -7.47 -16.21
CA ASP A 191 7.13 -8.63 -16.08
C ASP A 191 6.21 -8.51 -14.86
N TRP A 192 6.60 -7.67 -13.90
CA TRP A 192 5.79 -7.31 -12.75
C TRP A 192 6.04 -5.86 -12.33
N CYS A 193 5.11 -5.30 -11.57
CA CYS A 193 5.25 -4.01 -10.93
C CYS A 193 4.58 -4.03 -9.55
N LEU A 194 5.27 -3.53 -8.53
CA LEU A 194 4.73 -3.28 -7.21
C LEU A 194 4.65 -1.78 -6.97
N TYR A 195 3.56 -1.33 -6.36
CA TYR A 195 3.33 0.06 -6.02
C TYR A 195 2.81 0.23 -4.59
N THR A 196 3.35 1.19 -3.86
CA THR A 196 2.87 1.64 -2.55
C THR A 196 2.64 3.15 -2.61
N ASP A 197 1.42 3.57 -2.27
CA ASP A 197 0.97 4.97 -2.32
C ASP A 197 0.90 5.57 -0.91
N HIS A 198 1.10 6.89 -0.80
CA HIS A 198 1.05 7.64 0.46
C HIS A 198 -0.31 7.65 1.14
N ASP A 199 -1.40 7.46 0.37
CA ASP A 199 -2.76 7.43 0.89
C ASP A 199 -3.32 5.99 0.96
N LEU A 200 -2.48 4.96 0.75
CA LEU A 200 -2.91 3.56 0.76
C LEU A 200 -2.18 2.75 1.85
N ASP A 201 -2.96 1.94 2.55
CA ASP A 201 -2.55 1.00 3.61
C ASP A 201 -2.36 -0.44 3.08
N PHE A 202 -2.11 -0.53 1.78
CA PHE A 202 -1.77 -1.76 1.08
C PHE A 202 -0.89 -1.40 -0.12
N SER A 203 -0.15 -2.39 -0.59
CA SER A 203 0.61 -2.30 -1.84
C SER A 203 -0.17 -2.95 -2.97
N LEU A 204 -0.12 -2.37 -4.15
CA LEU A 204 -0.66 -2.95 -5.38
C LEU A 204 0.43 -3.73 -6.10
N PHE A 205 0.08 -4.87 -6.68
CA PHE A 205 0.99 -5.68 -7.48
C PHE A 205 0.30 -6.06 -8.80
N GLY A 206 1.01 -5.90 -9.91
CA GLY A 206 0.63 -6.42 -11.22
C GLY A 206 1.66 -7.43 -11.71
N GLY A 207 1.20 -8.57 -12.25
CA GLY A 207 2.09 -9.57 -12.84
C GLY A 207 1.35 -10.70 -13.56
N SER A 208 2.02 -11.84 -13.62
CA SER A 208 1.42 -13.08 -14.13
C SER A 208 0.58 -13.79 -13.05
N LYS A 209 -0.37 -14.65 -13.48
CA LYS A 209 -1.11 -15.53 -12.56
C LYS A 209 -0.19 -16.35 -11.65
N ARG A 210 0.94 -16.82 -12.19
CA ARG A 210 1.92 -17.60 -11.43
C ARG A 210 2.52 -16.77 -10.30
N MET A 211 2.92 -15.53 -10.57
CA MET A 211 3.49 -14.63 -9.57
C MET A 211 2.47 -14.30 -8.47
N LEU A 212 1.23 -14.01 -8.85
CA LEU A 212 0.15 -13.73 -7.90
C LEU A 212 -0.15 -14.95 -7.02
N ASN A 213 -0.17 -16.15 -7.59
CA ASN A 213 -0.31 -17.39 -6.82
C ASN A 213 0.87 -17.63 -5.85
N THR A 214 2.10 -17.26 -6.24
CA THR A 214 3.26 -17.31 -5.33
C THR A 214 3.05 -16.40 -4.12
N LEU A 215 2.58 -15.17 -4.31
CA LEU A 215 2.30 -14.24 -3.22
C LEU A 215 1.17 -14.75 -2.32
N LYS A 216 0.07 -15.25 -2.91
CA LYS A 216 -1.08 -15.81 -2.16
C LYS A 216 -0.75 -17.09 -1.39
N ALA A 217 0.33 -17.78 -1.74
CA ALA A 217 0.74 -19.00 -1.06
C ALA A 217 1.55 -18.73 0.23
N SER A 218 1.95 -17.48 0.50
CA SER A 218 2.56 -17.12 1.77
C SER A 218 1.49 -17.09 2.87
N ASP A 219 1.70 -17.87 3.93
CA ASP A 219 0.86 -17.82 5.13
C ASP A 219 1.05 -16.52 5.94
N PHE A 220 2.12 -15.78 5.62
CA PHE A 220 2.46 -14.52 6.27
C PHE A 220 1.83 -13.32 5.57
N LEU A 221 1.52 -13.36 4.28
CA LEU A 221 0.91 -12.24 3.56
C LEU A 221 -0.60 -12.39 3.48
N GLU A 222 -1.31 -11.27 3.58
CA GLU A 222 -2.72 -11.19 3.20
C GLU A 222 -2.85 -10.56 1.81
N VAL A 223 -3.25 -11.38 0.83
CA VAL A 223 -3.30 -10.98 -0.58
C VAL A 223 -4.72 -11.09 -1.13
N ILE A 224 -5.22 -9.97 -1.65
CA ILE A 224 -6.57 -9.87 -2.23
C ILE A 224 -6.44 -9.64 -3.73
N GLU A 225 -6.99 -10.55 -4.53
CA GLU A 225 -7.01 -10.39 -5.98
C GLU A 225 -7.99 -9.29 -6.39
N VAL A 226 -7.56 -8.45 -7.35
CA VAL A 226 -8.31 -7.27 -7.80
C VAL A 226 -8.28 -7.18 -9.32
N ASP A 227 -9.23 -6.43 -9.87
CA ASP A 227 -9.24 -6.03 -11.28
C ASP A 227 -8.69 -4.61 -11.45
N ARG A 228 -8.29 -4.26 -12.68
CA ARG A 228 -7.87 -2.88 -13.04
C ARG A 228 -8.89 -1.81 -12.63
N ASP A 229 -10.18 -2.11 -12.74
CA ASP A 229 -11.27 -1.17 -12.40
C ASP A 229 -11.63 -1.14 -10.91
N THR A 230 -10.99 -1.97 -10.08
CA THR A 230 -11.26 -2.01 -8.63
C THR A 230 -10.90 -0.68 -8.02
N ARG A 231 -11.85 -0.08 -7.30
CA ARG A 231 -11.67 1.19 -6.60
C ARG A 231 -10.80 0.96 -5.35
N VAL A 232 -9.90 1.88 -5.07
CA VAL A 232 -8.88 1.72 -4.02
C VAL A 232 -8.77 2.91 -3.06
N ASP A 233 -9.46 4.02 -3.32
CA ASP A 233 -9.47 5.17 -2.40
C ASP A 233 -10.30 4.92 -1.13
N TYR A 234 -10.22 5.84 -0.17
CA TYR A 234 -10.93 5.80 1.10
C TYR A 234 -12.47 5.67 1.01
N LYS A 235 -13.08 5.86 -0.17
CA LYS A 235 -14.52 5.66 -0.41
C LYS A 235 -14.84 4.38 -1.20
N ALA A 236 -13.87 3.49 -1.40
CA ALA A 236 -14.01 2.33 -2.27
C ALA A 236 -15.06 1.32 -1.78
N ASP A 237 -15.08 1.01 -0.49
CA ASP A 237 -15.86 -0.09 0.08
C ASP A 237 -17.33 0.27 0.31
N VAL A 238 -18.03 0.55 -0.78
CA VAL A 238 -19.45 0.91 -0.81
C VAL A 238 -20.39 -0.25 -0.45
N ILE A 239 -19.88 -1.48 -0.45
CA ILE A 239 -20.63 -2.68 -0.07
C ILE A 239 -20.85 -2.67 1.43
N ASN A 240 -19.78 -2.47 2.20
CA ASN A 240 -19.87 -2.35 3.65
C ASN A 240 -20.43 -0.99 4.08
N HIS A 241 -20.20 0.06 3.29
CA HIS A 241 -20.60 1.43 3.62
C HIS A 241 -21.43 2.09 2.50
N PRO A 242 -22.72 1.71 2.31
CA PRO A 242 -23.54 2.23 1.22
C PRO A 242 -23.74 3.74 1.21
N PHE A 243 -23.56 4.41 2.36
CA PHE A 243 -23.64 5.86 2.46
C PHE A 243 -22.55 6.57 1.64
N LEU A 244 -21.43 5.90 1.35
CA LEU A 244 -20.37 6.42 0.49
C LEU A 244 -20.82 6.63 -0.97
N LYS A 245 -21.88 5.94 -1.42
CA LYS A 245 -22.50 6.19 -2.74
C LYS A 245 -23.18 7.56 -2.81
N LYS A 246 -23.58 8.12 -1.67
CA LYS A 246 -24.31 9.40 -1.61
C LYS A 246 -23.34 10.56 -1.36
N LYS A 247 -22.78 11.10 -2.44
CA LYS A 247 -22.54 12.53 -2.73
C LYS A 247 -21.36 12.73 -3.70
N GLY A 248 -21.69 13.01 -4.96
CA GLY A 248 -21.10 14.18 -5.61
C GLY A 248 -21.44 15.41 -4.76
N ARG A 249 -20.51 16.38 -4.68
CA ARG A 249 -20.71 17.61 -3.88
C ARG A 249 -22.07 18.27 -4.24
N PRO A 250 -22.74 18.95 -3.31
CA PRO A 250 -23.69 19.99 -3.71
C PRO A 250 -23.00 21.03 -4.60
#